data_AF-A0A7Y5IG63-F1
#
_entry.id   AF-A0A7Y5IG63-F1
#
_cell.length_a   1.000
_cell.length_b   1.000
_cell.length_c   1.000
_cell.angle_alpha   90.00
_cell.angle_beta   90.00
_cell.angle_gamma   90.00
#
_symmetry.space_group_name_H-M   'P 1'
#
loop_
_entity.id
_entity.type
_entity.pdbx_description
1 polymer ?
#
loop_
_entity_poly.entity_id
_entity_poly.type
_entity_poly.pdbx_seq_one_letter_code
_entity_poly.pdbx_strand_id
1 'polypeptide(L)'
;MRLLITFMVLTVTFLNASTIRSGTLKAQSDGSNIAVQWGTTDESNVREFQVERRNSDGEFVTIAVVAKKGSGSFYEYIDRSAFKSTGSVYEYRIKSILVNGQAEVSDVITVTHNVSSVKRTWGSLKAMFR
;
A
#
# COMPACT_ATOMS: atom_id res chain seq x y z
N MET A 1 15.81 32.27 48.12
CA MET A 1 14.62 32.40 47.25
C MET A 1 14.92 31.63 45.96
N ARG A 2 14.36 30.42 45.79
CA ARG A 2 14.62 29.56 44.62
C ARG A 2 13.65 29.98 43.50
N LEU A 3 14.17 30.53 42.40
CA LEU A 3 13.39 30.87 41.21
C LEU A 3 13.21 29.60 40.36
N LEU A 4 12.00 29.05 40.31
CA LEU A 4 11.64 27.97 39.40
C LEU A 4 11.26 28.58 38.05
N ILE A 5 12.08 28.34 37.02
CA ILE A 5 11.76 28.68 35.63
C ILE A 5 11.00 27.49 35.03
N THR A 6 9.69 27.63 34.85
CA THR A 6 8.87 26.63 34.17
C THR A 6 9.06 26.79 32.66
N PHE A 7 9.79 25.84 32.05
CA PHE A 7 10.02 25.81 30.60
C PHE A 7 8.78 25.18 29.93
N MET A 8 7.85 26.01 29.45
CA MET A 8 6.69 25.54 28.69
C MET A 8 7.12 25.23 27.25
N VAL A 9 7.28 23.95 26.92
CA VAL A 9 7.57 23.51 25.55
C VAL A 9 6.26 23.56 24.75
N LEU A 10 6.13 24.58 23.89
CA LEU A 10 5.05 24.65 22.90
C LEU A 10 5.42 23.70 21.75
N THR A 11 4.85 22.50 21.75
CA THR A 11 4.99 21.60 20.60
C THR A 11 4.02 22.08 19.52
N VAL A 12 4.55 22.58 18.40
CA VAL A 12 3.75 22.85 17.22
C VAL A 12 3.46 21.51 16.55
N THR A 13 2.22 21.03 16.66
CA THR A 13 1.76 19.88 15.91
C THR A 13 1.37 20.34 14.51
N PHE A 14 2.17 19.98 13.51
CA PHE A 14 1.79 20.16 12.11
C PHE A 14 0.70 19.15 11.77
N LEU A 15 -0.50 19.62 11.47
CA LEU A 15 -1.56 18.79 10.89
C LEU A 15 -1.18 18.54 9.41
N ASN A 16 -0.44 17.47 9.15
CA ASN A 16 -0.21 17.03 7.77
C ASN A 16 -1.51 16.39 7.27
N ALA A 17 -2.17 17.02 6.32
CA ALA A 17 -3.32 16.42 5.65
C ALA A 17 -2.83 15.21 4.86
N SER A 18 -3.37 14.02 5.15
CA SER A 18 -2.95 12.79 4.48
C SER A 18 -3.26 12.84 2.99
N THR A 19 -2.23 12.67 2.15
CA THR A 19 -2.36 12.61 0.68
C THR A 19 -3.37 11.53 0.23
N ILE A 20 -3.36 10.36 0.89
CA ILE A 20 -4.24 9.24 0.58
C ILE A 20 -5.61 9.46 1.22
N ARG A 21 -6.68 9.27 0.44
CA ARG A 21 -8.05 9.41 0.95
C ARG A 21 -8.41 8.20 1.81
N SER A 22 -8.68 8.45 3.09
CA SER A 22 -9.06 7.42 4.06
C SER A 22 -10.23 6.55 3.56
N GLY A 23 -10.15 5.24 3.79
CA GLY A 23 -11.17 4.27 3.37
C GLY A 23 -11.13 3.87 1.89
N THR A 24 -10.25 4.46 1.07
CA THR A 24 -10.11 4.09 -0.35
C THR A 24 -8.99 3.11 -0.64
N LEU A 25 -8.05 2.94 0.28
CA LEU A 25 -6.99 1.94 0.16
C LEU A 25 -7.59 0.53 0.33
N LYS A 26 -7.46 -0.30 -0.71
CA LYS A 26 -7.98 -1.67 -0.76
C LYS A 26 -6.99 -2.58 -1.46
N ALA A 27 -6.89 -3.83 -1.02
CA ALA A 27 -6.16 -4.89 -1.71
C ALA A 27 -7.05 -6.11 -1.87
N GLN A 28 -7.06 -6.69 -3.06
CA GLN A 28 -7.87 -7.87 -3.37
C GLN A 28 -7.04 -8.88 -4.15
N SER A 29 -7.15 -10.15 -3.77
CA SER A 29 -6.53 -11.27 -4.47
C SER A 29 -7.45 -11.76 -5.59
N ASP A 30 -6.97 -11.77 -6.84
CA ASP A 30 -7.71 -12.33 -8.01
C ASP A 30 -7.48 -13.85 -8.21
N GLY A 31 -6.67 -14.46 -7.34
CA GLY A 31 -6.28 -15.87 -7.38
C GLY A 31 -4.99 -16.17 -8.15
N SER A 32 -4.39 -15.16 -8.78
CA SER A 32 -3.04 -15.22 -9.35
C SER A 32 -2.16 -14.04 -8.93
N ASN A 33 -2.75 -12.87 -8.71
CA ASN A 33 -2.13 -11.60 -8.40
C ASN A 33 -2.94 -10.89 -7.31
N ILE A 34 -2.36 -9.83 -6.77
CA ILE A 34 -3.04 -8.95 -5.83
C ILE A 34 -3.18 -7.57 -6.49
N ALA A 35 -4.41 -7.09 -6.61
CA ALA A 35 -4.72 -5.74 -7.04
C ALA A 35 -4.78 -4.82 -5.81
N VAL A 36 -3.95 -3.78 -5.80
CA VAL A 36 -3.91 -2.73 -4.77
C VAL A 36 -4.45 -1.46 -5.38
N GLN A 37 -5.46 -0.87 -4.74
CA GLN A 37 -6.17 0.31 -5.21
C GLN A 37 -6.20 1.38 -4.13
N TRP A 38 -6.04 2.63 -4.52
CA TRP A 38 -6.16 3.78 -3.61
C TRP A 38 -6.64 5.02 -4.34
N GLY A 39 -7.28 5.91 -3.60
CA GLY A 39 -7.62 7.25 -4.05
C GLY A 39 -6.81 8.29 -3.30
N THR A 40 -6.59 9.43 -3.94
CA THR A 40 -5.88 10.58 -3.37
C THR A 40 -6.84 11.73 -3.12
N THR A 41 -6.47 12.61 -2.18
CA THR A 41 -7.22 13.83 -1.87
C THR A 41 -6.57 15.01 -2.57
N ASP A 42 -5.33 15.32 -2.21
CA ASP A 42 -4.50 16.35 -2.86
C ASP A 42 -3.14 15.78 -3.25
N GLU A 43 -2.67 16.09 -4.45
CA GLU A 43 -1.38 15.67 -4.99
C GLU A 43 -0.47 16.85 -5.33
N SER A 44 -0.83 18.07 -4.90
CA SER A 44 -0.12 19.30 -5.25
C SER A 44 1.35 19.23 -4.82
N ASN A 45 1.58 18.68 -3.62
CA ASN A 45 2.91 18.51 -3.04
C ASN A 45 3.48 17.10 -3.18
N VAL A 46 2.84 16.22 -3.95
CA VAL A 46 3.34 14.86 -4.16
C VAL A 46 4.34 14.85 -5.30
N ARG A 47 5.38 14.04 -5.17
CA ARG A 47 6.34 13.71 -6.23
C ARG A 47 5.96 12.38 -6.88
N GLU A 48 5.83 11.34 -6.06
CA GLU A 48 5.54 9.97 -6.50
C GLU A 48 4.90 9.15 -5.38
N PHE A 49 4.29 8.03 -5.74
CA PHE A 49 3.77 7.02 -4.83
C PHE A 49 4.63 5.78 -4.87
N GLN A 50 5.02 5.28 -3.71
CA GLN A 50 5.73 4.02 -3.54
C GLN A 50 4.76 3.00 -2.96
N VAL A 51 4.51 1.93 -3.71
CA VAL A 51 3.73 0.78 -3.21
C VAL A 51 4.69 -0.10 -2.42
N GLU A 52 4.43 -0.25 -1.13
CA GLU A 52 5.24 -1.06 -0.24
C GLU A 52 4.46 -2.30 0.20
N ARG A 53 5.17 -3.42 0.27
CA ARG A 53 4.63 -4.71 0.70
C ARG A 53 5.54 -5.34 1.75
N ARG A 54 4.95 -6.02 2.72
CA ARG A 54 5.64 -6.96 3.60
C ARG A 54 4.87 -8.27 3.75
N ASN A 55 5.58 -9.30 4.20
CA ASN A 55 4.96 -10.50 4.78
C ASN A 55 4.65 -10.22 6.26
N SER A 56 3.79 -11.03 6.90
CA SER A 56 3.30 -10.84 8.29
C SER A 56 4.36 -10.37 9.30
N ASP A 57 5.61 -10.81 9.15
CA ASP A 57 6.70 -10.54 10.08
C ASP A 57 7.92 -9.85 9.43
N GLY A 58 7.76 -9.36 8.20
CA GLY A 58 8.85 -8.75 7.43
C GLY A 58 8.92 -7.22 7.51
N GLU A 59 9.97 -6.64 6.92
CA GLU A 59 10.04 -5.21 6.65
C GLU A 59 9.24 -4.84 5.39
N PHE A 60 8.73 -3.61 5.37
CA PHE A 60 8.10 -3.05 4.17
C PHE A 60 9.16 -2.79 3.10
N VAL A 61 8.99 -3.43 1.95
CA VAL A 61 9.86 -3.24 0.78
C VAL A 61 9.03 -2.57 -0.31
N THR A 62 9.63 -1.56 -0.97
CA THR A 62 9.03 -0.95 -2.15
C THR A 62 9.03 -1.94 -3.31
N ILE A 63 7.84 -2.27 -3.79
CA ILE A 63 7.65 -3.19 -4.93
C ILE A 63 7.33 -2.45 -6.24
N ALA A 64 6.88 -1.19 -6.15
CA ALA A 64 6.63 -0.35 -7.31
C ALA A 64 6.67 1.13 -6.97
N VAL A 65 7.00 1.94 -7.99
CA VAL A 65 6.87 3.39 -7.97
C VAL A 65 5.86 3.80 -9.02
N VAL A 66 4.89 4.63 -8.63
CA VAL A 66 3.76 5.07 -9.45
C VAL A 66 3.79 6.59 -9.51
N ALA A 67 3.89 7.12 -10.72
CA ALA A 67 3.86 8.56 -10.95
C ALA A 67 2.48 9.14 -10.59
N LYS A 68 2.48 10.37 -10.08
CA LYS A 68 1.25 11.10 -9.80
C LYS A 68 0.51 11.46 -11.08
N LYS A 69 -0.82 11.47 -11.01
CA LYS A 69 -1.74 11.86 -12.11
C LYS A 69 -2.37 13.22 -11.86
N GLY A 70 -2.56 13.62 -10.61
CA GLY A 70 -3.24 14.86 -10.20
C GLY A 70 -4.21 14.65 -9.03
N SER A 71 -4.54 15.72 -8.31
CA SER A 71 -5.40 15.68 -7.11
C SER A 71 -6.74 14.99 -7.37
N GLY A 72 -7.21 14.18 -6.42
CA GLY A 72 -8.49 13.45 -6.53
C GLY A 72 -8.45 12.19 -7.40
N SER A 73 -7.28 11.75 -7.85
CA SER A 73 -7.13 10.59 -8.74
C SER A 73 -7.33 9.25 -8.04
N PHE A 74 -7.62 8.24 -8.86
CA PHE A 74 -7.62 6.84 -8.44
C PHE A 74 -6.50 6.07 -9.15
N TYR A 75 -5.92 5.14 -8.40
CA TYR A 75 -4.79 4.34 -8.80
C TYR A 75 -5.07 2.87 -8.58
N GLU A 76 -4.42 2.07 -9.41
CA GLU A 76 -4.40 0.62 -9.30
C GLU A 76 -3.00 0.14 -9.63
N TYR A 77 -2.52 -0.80 -8.82
CA TYR A 77 -1.28 -1.52 -9.03
C TYR A 77 -1.54 -3.02 -8.89
N ILE A 78 -1.06 -3.79 -9.86
CA ILE A 78 -1.20 -5.25 -9.87
C ILE A 78 0.14 -5.86 -9.44
N ASP A 79 0.19 -6.40 -8.23
CA ASP A 79 1.33 -7.15 -7.75
C ASP A 79 1.33 -8.57 -8.34
N ARG A 80 2.18 -8.77 -9.35
CA ARG A 80 2.44 -10.06 -10.01
C ARG A 80 3.55 -10.86 -9.33
N SER A 81 4.26 -10.25 -8.38
CA SER A 81 5.38 -10.87 -7.65
C SER A 81 4.92 -11.58 -6.37
N ALA A 82 3.64 -11.41 -5.99
CA ALA A 82 3.03 -12.17 -4.91
C ALA A 82 3.09 -13.67 -5.27
N PHE A 83 4.05 -14.39 -4.67
CA PHE A 83 4.29 -15.79 -4.99
C PHE A 83 3.04 -16.63 -4.76
N LYS A 84 2.85 -17.63 -5.63
CA LYS A 84 1.65 -18.46 -5.74
C LYS A 84 1.52 -19.50 -4.62
N SER A 85 1.85 -19.14 -3.39
CA SER A 85 1.60 -19.97 -2.21
C SER A 85 0.22 -19.63 -1.66
N THR A 86 -0.69 -20.59 -1.68
CA THR A 86 -2.01 -20.43 -1.09
C THR A 86 -1.87 -20.11 0.39
N GLY A 87 -2.59 -19.10 0.88
CA GLY A 87 -2.63 -18.76 2.30
C GLY A 87 -1.52 -17.82 2.76
N SER A 88 -0.67 -17.31 1.86
CA SER A 88 0.27 -16.24 2.20
C SER A 88 -0.49 -14.96 2.55
N VAL A 89 -0.16 -14.39 3.72
CA VAL A 89 -0.69 -13.11 4.19
C VAL A 89 0.30 -12.02 3.82
N TYR A 90 -0.19 -11.02 3.09
CA TYR A 90 0.58 -9.85 2.70
C TYR A 90 -0.04 -8.60 3.30
N GLU A 91 0.82 -7.66 3.66
CA GLU A 91 0.40 -6.34 4.09
C GLU A 91 0.93 -5.30 3.12
N TYR A 92 0.06 -4.36 2.75
CA TYR A 92 0.36 -3.29 1.82
C TYR A 92 0.12 -1.93 2.45
N ARG A 93 0.94 -0.98 2.06
CA ARG A 93 0.75 0.44 2.34
C ARG A 93 1.28 1.27 1.17
N ILE A 94 0.81 2.51 1.09
CA ILE A 94 1.26 3.48 0.11
C ILE A 94 2.09 4.53 0.84
N LYS A 95 3.30 4.74 0.36
CA LYS A 95 4.19 5.81 0.83
C LYS A 95 4.25 6.89 -0.23
N SER A 96 3.70 8.05 0.09
CA SER A 96 3.71 9.23 -0.78
C SER A 96 4.98 10.00 -0.52
N ILE A 97 5.82 10.17 -1.53
CA ILE A 97 7.02 11.01 -1.45
C ILE A 97 6.63 12.41 -1.87
N LEU A 98 6.85 13.38 -1.00
CA LEU A 98 6.54 14.78 -1.26
C LEU A 98 7.67 15.47 -2.03
N VAL A 99 7.36 16.60 -2.67
CA VAL A 99 8.33 17.39 -3.44
C VAL A 99 9.47 17.89 -2.54
N ASN A 100 9.20 18.18 -1.26
CA ASN A 100 10.19 18.58 -0.26
C ASN A 100 11.05 17.40 0.28
N GLY A 101 10.82 16.18 -0.19
CA GLY A 101 11.56 14.97 0.24
C GLY A 101 11.01 14.30 1.49
N GLN A 102 9.98 14.84 2.14
CA GLN A 102 9.27 14.15 3.22
C GLN A 102 8.44 12.99 2.66
N ALA A 103 8.12 12.04 3.52
CA ALA A 103 7.28 10.89 3.16
C ALA A 103 6.04 10.86 4.06
N GLU A 104 4.88 10.67 3.44
CA GLU A 104 3.62 10.39 4.12
C GLU A 104 3.23 8.94 3.89
N VAL A 105 2.92 8.22 4.97
CA VAL A 105 2.57 6.80 4.91
C VAL A 105 1.07 6.66 5.13
N SER A 106 0.41 5.84 4.31
CA SER A 106 -1.00 5.50 4.47
C SER A 106 -1.23 4.52 5.62
N ASP A 107 -2.51 4.23 5.87
CA ASP A 107 -2.91 3.05 6.62
C ASP A 107 -2.33 1.76 6.01
N VAL A 108 -2.19 0.72 6.83
CA VAL A 108 -1.78 -0.61 6.39
C VAL A 108 -3.03 -1.45 6.17
N ILE A 109 -3.06 -2.19 5.05
CA ILE A 109 -4.10 -3.14 4.74
C ILE A 109 -3.53 -4.55 4.58
N THR A 110 -4.25 -5.53 5.10
CA THR A 110 -3.85 -6.93 5.07
C THR A 110 -4.72 -7.70 4.09
N VAL A 111 -4.10 -8.57 3.28
CA VAL A 111 -4.78 -9.42 2.31
C VAL A 111 -4.20 -10.83 2.34
N THR A 112 -5.10 -11.81 2.34
CA THR A 112 -4.74 -13.22 2.22
C THR A 112 -4.78 -13.63 0.75
N HIS A 113 -3.64 -14.06 0.20
CA HIS A 113 -3.56 -14.54 -1.17
C HIS A 113 -4.15 -15.95 -1.26
N ASN A 114 -5.32 -16.08 -1.86
CA ASN A 114 -5.97 -17.37 -2.07
C ASN A 114 -5.87 -17.76 -3.54
N VAL A 115 -4.87 -18.57 -3.91
CA VAL A 115 -4.77 -19.08 -5.28
C VAL A 115 -5.81 -20.18 -5.48
N SER A 116 -6.74 -19.97 -6.41
CA SER A 116 -7.73 -20.99 -6.76
C SER A 116 -7.05 -22.15 -7.48
N SER A 117 -6.86 -23.27 -6.78
CA SER A 117 -6.27 -24.51 -7.32
C SER A 117 -7.10 -25.11 -8.46
N VAL A 118 -8.41 -24.83 -8.47
CA VAL A 118 -9.37 -25.29 -9.49
C VAL A 118 -9.00 -24.79 -10.89
N LYS A 119 -8.54 -23.55 -11.05
CA LYS A 119 -8.16 -23.01 -12.39
C LYS A 119 -6.98 -23.76 -13.03
N ARG A 120 -6.11 -24.40 -12.24
CA ARG A 120 -4.94 -25.15 -12.77
C ARG A 120 -5.26 -26.58 -13.16
N THR A 121 -6.19 -27.26 -12.50
CA THR A 121 -6.46 -28.69 -12.73
C THR A 121 -7.35 -28.93 -13.96
N TRP A 122 -8.28 -28.03 -14.28
CA TRP A 122 -9.12 -28.15 -15.49
C TRP A 122 -8.34 -28.14 -16.80
N GLY A 123 -7.25 -27.36 -16.87
CA GLY A 123 -6.37 -27.33 -18.05
C GLY A 123 -5.60 -28.64 -18.26
N SER A 124 -5.11 -29.25 -17.17
CA SER A 124 -4.37 -30.51 -17.20
C SER A 124 -5.27 -31.71 -17.50
N LEU A 125 -6.47 -31.75 -16.90
CA LEU A 125 -7.41 -32.86 -17.08
C LEU A 125 -7.94 -32.94 -18.51
N LYS A 126 -8.18 -31.80 -19.16
CA LYS A 126 -8.64 -31.74 -20.56
C LYS A 126 -7.61 -32.27 -21.56
N ALA A 127 -6.32 -32.25 -21.22
CA ALA A 127 -5.25 -32.77 -22.07
C ALA A 127 -5.07 -34.30 -22.01
N MET A 128 -5.67 -34.97 -21.02
CA MET A 128 -5.53 -36.41 -20.78
C MET A 128 -6.57 -37.26 -21.52
N PHE A 129 -7.59 -36.63 -22.11
CA PHE A 129 -8.66 -37.30 -22.87
C PHE A 129 -8.53 -37.07 -24.38
N ARG A 130 -7.30 -36.99 -24.90
CA ARG A 130 -7.04 -37.12 -26.34
C ARG A 130 -6.41 -38.48 -26.65
#